data_AF-A0A969E5H2-F1
#
_entry.id   AF-A0A969E5H2-F1
#
_cell.length_a   1.000
_cell.length_b   1.000
_cell.length_c   1.000
_cell.angle_alpha   90.00
_cell.angle_beta   90.00
_cell.angle_gamma   90.00
#
_symmetry.space_group_name_H-M   'P 1'
#
loop_
_entity.id
_entity.type
_entity.pdbx_description
1 polymer ?
#
loop_
_entity_poly.entity_id
_entity_poly.type
_entity_poly.pdbx_seq_one_letter_code
_entity_poly.pdbx_strand_id
1 'polypeptide(L)' 'MARDKFHQDVKIALESDGWIVTDDPLYLKIGHIPIYIDLGAEKLIAAEKKGEIIAVEIKTFSNPSFITALYE' A
#
# COMPACT_ATOMS: atom_id res chain seq x y z
N MET A 1 2.85 -11.95 10.33
CA MET A 1 3.34 -10.62 9.89
C MET A 1 2.39 -9.55 10.41
N ALA A 2 2.91 -8.54 11.11
CA ALA A 2 2.12 -7.40 11.56
C ALA A 2 1.67 -6.53 10.36
N ARG A 3 0.55 -5.83 10.48
CA ARG A 3 0.16 -4.77 9.55
C ARG A 3 0.72 -3.45 10.05
N ASP A 4 0.89 -2.48 9.15
CA ASP A 4 1.23 -1.11 9.54
C ASP A 4 0.16 -0.57 10.51
N LYS A 5 0.58 0.24 11.48
CA LYS A 5 -0.31 0.79 12.52
C LYS A 5 -1.49 1.53 11.90
N PHE A 6 -1.26 2.23 10.80
CA PHE A 6 -2.26 3.08 10.13
C PHE A 6 -3.04 2.34 9.04
N HIS A 7 -2.83 1.02 8.87
CA HIS A 7 -3.48 0.24 7.81
C HIS A 7 -5.00 0.44 7.79
N GLN A 8 -5.64 0.28 8.94
CA GLN A 8 -7.09 0.39 9.05
C GLN A 8 -7.56 1.83 8.86
N ASP A 9 -6.81 2.80 9.35
CA ASP A 9 -7.15 4.23 9.23
C ASP A 9 -7.11 4.68 7.77
N VAL A 10 -6.10 4.25 7.01
CA VAL A 10 -5.99 4.53 5.57
C VAL A 10 -7.11 3.87 4.78
N LYS A 11 -7.44 2.61 5.10
CA LYS A 11 -8.56 1.90 4.46
C LYS A 11 -9.88 2.66 4.66
N ILE A 12 -10.17 3.05 5.91
CA ILE A 12 -11.39 3.81 6.23
C ILE A 12 -11.39 5.16 5.50
N ALA A 13 -10.23 5.84 5.41
CA ALA A 13 -10.12 7.10 4.69
C ALA A 13 -10.41 6.95 3.19
N LEU A 14 -9.88 5.89 2.55
CA LEU A 14 -10.18 5.56 1.16
C LEU A 14 -11.67 5.32 0.95
N GLU A 15 -12.28 4.45 1.76
CA GLU A 15 -13.71 4.14 1.68
C GLU A 15 -14.59 5.38 1.92
N SER A 16 -14.20 6.23 2.86
CA SER A 16 -14.92 7.48 3.16
C SER A 16 -14.83 8.53 2.05
N ASP A 17 -13.71 8.55 1.31
CA ASP A 17 -13.57 9.37 0.11
C ASP A 17 -14.27 8.71 -1.11
N GLY A 18 -14.92 7.56 -0.95
CA GLY A 18 -15.66 6.90 -2.03
C GLY A 18 -14.78 6.08 -2.97
N TRP A 19 -13.59 5.67 -2.51
CA TRP A 19 -12.84 4.59 -3.15
C TRP A 19 -13.42 3.24 -2.73
N ILE A 20 -13.40 2.29 -3.64
CA ILE A 20 -13.75 0.90 -3.37
C ILE A 20 -12.44 0.13 -3.25
N VAL A 21 -12.14 -0.40 -2.06
CA VAL A 21 -10.98 -1.28 -1.88
C VAL A 21 -11.27 -2.63 -2.53
N THR A 22 -10.49 -3.00 -3.54
CA THR A 22 -10.66 -4.24 -4.31
C THR A 22 -9.83 -5.38 -3.73
N ASP A 23 -8.63 -5.08 -3.21
CA ASP A 23 -7.70 -6.08 -2.68
C ASP A 23 -6.93 -5.54 -1.47
N ASP A 24 -6.85 -6.32 -0.39
CA ASP A 24 -6.10 -6.00 0.83
C ASP A 24 -5.61 -7.31 1.53
N PRO A 25 -4.39 -7.80 1.24
CA PRO A 25 -3.39 -7.15 0.38
C PRO A 25 -3.59 -7.46 -1.12
N LEU A 26 -3.20 -6.52 -1.96
CA LEU A 26 -3.03 -6.69 -3.40
C LEU A 26 -1.80 -7.57 -3.67
N TYR A 27 -2.02 -8.72 -4.27
CA TYR A 27 -0.96 -9.60 -4.77
C TYR A 27 -0.72 -9.33 -6.26
N LEU A 28 0.45 -8.77 -6.60
CA LEU A 28 0.85 -8.55 -7.98
C LEU A 28 1.67 -9.74 -8.49
N LYS A 29 1.19 -10.40 -9.56
CA LYS A 29 1.95 -11.43 -10.28
C LYS A 29 2.12 -10.99 -11.73
N ILE A 30 3.30 -10.47 -12.08
CA ILE A 30 3.58 -9.95 -13.42
C ILE A 30 4.63 -10.82 -14.11
N GLY A 31 4.20 -11.70 -15.02
CA GLY A 31 5.06 -12.52 -15.88
C GLY A 31 6.07 -13.40 -15.13
N HIS A 32 7.25 -13.57 -15.75
CA HIS A 32 8.42 -14.26 -15.16
C HIS A 32 9.46 -13.29 -14.58
N ILE A 33 9.15 -11.99 -14.58
CA ILE A 33 10.08 -10.95 -14.13
C ILE A 33 9.63 -10.52 -12.73
N PRO A 34 10.50 -10.59 -11.72
CA PRO A 34 10.20 -9.93 -10.45
C PRO A 34 10.10 -8.43 -10.74
N ILE A 35 8.90 -7.86 -10.61
CA ILE A 35 8.79 -6.41 -10.51
C ILE A 35 9.34 -6.03 -9.14
N TYR A 36 10.43 -5.28 -9.18
CA TYR A 36 10.91 -4.53 -8.05
C TYR A 36 9.99 -3.30 -7.95
N ILE A 37 9.00 -3.39 -7.07
CA ILE A 37 8.45 -2.17 -6.51
C ILE A 37 9.64 -1.59 -5.74
N ASP A 38 10.16 -0.46 -6.22
CA ASP A 38 11.49 0.06 -5.87
C ASP A 38 11.58 0.57 -4.41
N LEU A 39 10.52 0.36 -3.63
CA LEU A 39 10.38 0.68 -2.22
C LEU A 39 9.72 -0.55 -1.56
N GLY A 40 10.10 -0.88 -0.33
CA GLY A 40 9.81 -2.12 0.40
C GLY A 40 8.33 -2.49 0.65
N ALA A 41 7.47 -2.40 -0.36
CA ALA A 41 6.06 -2.70 -0.32
C ALA A 41 5.82 -4.20 -0.06
N GLU A 42 5.79 -4.59 1.21
CA GLU A 42 5.42 -5.95 1.60
C GLU A 42 3.92 -6.22 1.39
N LYS A 43 3.08 -5.18 1.49
CA LYS A 43 1.60 -5.27 1.44
C LYS A 43 1.00 -4.00 0.84
N LEU A 44 0.35 -4.15 -0.31
CA LEU A 44 -0.37 -3.07 -0.98
C LEU A 44 -1.87 -3.18 -0.77
N ILE A 45 -2.59 -2.07 -0.87
CA ILE A 45 -4.05 -2.05 -1.03
C ILE A 45 -4.36 -1.66 -2.47
N ALA A 46 -5.24 -2.39 -3.16
CA ALA A 46 -5.82 -1.92 -4.42
C ALA A 46 -7.15 -1.21 -4.16
N ALA A 47 -7.36 -0.07 -4.81
CA ALA A 47 -8.63 0.63 -4.73
C ALA A 47 -9.01 1.28 -6.07
N GLU A 48 -10.30 1.44 -6.31
CA GLU A 48 -10.85 2.06 -7.52
C GLU A 48 -11.85 3.18 -7.22
N LYS A 49 -11.87 4.21 -8.07
CA LYS A 49 -12.85 5.31 -8.02
C LYS A 49 -12.99 5.94 -9.41
N LYS A 50 -14.21 6.01 -9.94
CA LYS A 50 -14.52 6.66 -11.23
C LYS A 50 -13.65 6.18 -12.42
N GLY A 51 -13.28 4.89 -12.44
CA GLY A 51 -12.45 4.29 -13.48
C GLY A 51 -10.94 4.48 -13.28
N GLU A 52 -10.52 5.16 -12.22
CA GLU A 52 -9.13 5.22 -11.77
C GLU A 52 -8.84 4.08 -10.79
N ILE A 53 -7.69 3.42 -10.95
CA ILE A 53 -7.23 2.31 -10.11
C ILE A 53 -5.89 2.71 -9.50
N ILE A 54 -5.76 2.56 -8.19
CA ILE A 54 -4.55 2.84 -7.43
C ILE A 54 -4.08 1.61 -6.66
N ALA A 55 -2.77 1.50 -6.49
CA ALA A 55 -2.14 0.66 -5.49
C ALA A 55 -1.55 1.56 -4.39
N VAL A 56 -1.84 1.27 -3.13
CA VAL A 56 -1.47 2.09 -1.97
C VAL A 56 -0.51 1.31 -1.09
N GLU A 57 0.68 1.86 -0.88
CA GLU A 57 1.63 1.41 0.14
C GLU A 57 1.45 2.27 1.40
N ILE A 58 1.43 1.63 2.58
CA ILE A 58 1.25 2.31 3.86
C ILE A 58 2.55 2.18 4.66
N LYS A 59 3.11 3.33 5.05
CA LYS A 59 4.38 3.41 5.79
C LYS A 59 4.26 4.35 7.00
N THR A 60 4.50 3.83 8.20
CA THR A 60 4.43 4.57 9.47
C THR A 60 5.60 5.55 9.69
N PHE A 61 6.74 5.40 8.98
CA PHE A 61 7.97 6.17 9.24
C PHE A 61 8.38 6.16 10.72
N SER A 62 8.38 4.99 11.38
CA SER A 62 8.70 4.85 12.80
C SER A 62 10.19 5.03 13.12
N ASN A 63 11.08 4.97 12.13
CA ASN A 63 12.51 5.20 12.29
C ASN A 63 12.80 6.72 12.42
N PRO A 64 13.62 7.16 13.40
CA PRO A 64 14.00 8.56 13.54
C PRO A 64 14.64 9.18 12.28
N SER A 65 15.28 8.37 11.45
CA SER A 65 15.81 8.77 10.15
C SER A 65 14.76 8.57 9.08
N PHE A 66 14.24 9.66 8.53
CA PHE A 66 13.29 9.61 7.40
C PHE A 66 13.85 8.85 6.20
N ILE A 67 15.12 9.07 5.88
CA ILE A 67 15.79 8.40 4.75
C ILE A 67 15.87 6.89 5.01
N THR A 68 16.23 6.49 6.22
CA THR A 68 16.27 5.07 6.57
C THR A 68 14.87 4.46 6.53
N ALA A 69 13.88 5.13 7.13
CA ALA A 69 12.50 4.67 7.11
C ALA A 69 11.93 4.59 5.69
N LEU A 70 12.42 5.38 4.74
CA LEU A 70 11.97 5.35 3.34
C LEU A 70 12.48 4.11 2.59
N TYR A 71 13.71 3.68 2.86
CA TYR A 71 14.34 2.53 2.21
C TYR A 71 14.13 1.19 2.94
N GLU A 72 13.65 1.22 4.19
CA GLU A 72 13.13 0.04 4.91
C GLU A 72 11.90 -0.55 4.21
#